data_AF-A0A7V1ID15-F1
#
_entry.id   AF-A0A7V1ID15-F1
#
_cell.length_a   1.000
_cell.length_b   1.000
_cell.length_c   1.000
_cell.angle_alpha   90.00
_cell.angle_beta   90.00
_cell.angle_gamma   90.00
#
_symmetry.space_group_name_H-M   'P 1'
#
loop_
_entity.id
_entity.type
_entity.pdbx_description
1 polymer ?
#
loop_
_entity_poly.entity_id
_entity_poly.type
_entity_poly.pdbx_seq_one_letter_code
_entity_poly.pdbx_strand_id
1 'polypeptide(L)'
;MNIDAIIESLSKSKSVLLDPTRRFLIEEALARREAIDLSTGALATWTRPESTGRSPLDTLTVRRKESEKNIDWDSPNNIPVDEETFD
;
A
#
# COMPACT_ATOMS: atom_id res chain seq x y z
N MET A 1 13.48 -10.55 -12.72
CA MET A 1 13.46 -10.95 -11.29
C MET A 1 12.39 -12.02 -11.12
N ASN A 2 12.62 -13.13 -10.39
CA ASN A 2 11.58 -14.15 -10.18
C ASN A 2 10.66 -13.72 -9.03
N ILE A 3 9.62 -12.96 -9.35
CA ILE A 3 8.66 -12.42 -8.38
C ILE A 3 8.01 -13.53 -7.55
N ASP A 4 7.71 -14.68 -8.17
CA ASP A 4 7.10 -15.82 -7.48
C ASP A 4 8.00 -16.36 -6.36
N ALA A 5 9.32 -16.45 -6.61
CA ALA A 5 10.28 -16.87 -5.60
C ALA A 5 10.40 -15.88 -4.42
N ILE A 6 10.24 -14.58 -4.69
CA ILE A 6 10.25 -13.54 -3.64
C ILE A 6 8.97 -13.63 -2.80
N ILE A 7 7.81 -13.74 -3.44
CA ILE A 7 6.52 -13.90 -2.75
C ILE A 7 6.53 -15.18 -1.91
N GLU A 8 7.05 -16.29 -2.45
CA GLU A 8 7.20 -17.54 -1.73
C GLU A 8 8.15 -17.39 -0.52
N SER A 9 9.24 -16.65 -0.66
CA SER A 9 10.16 -16.38 0.45
C SER A 9 9.51 -15.51 1.53
N LEU A 10 8.80 -14.44 1.15
CA LEU A 10 8.14 -13.53 2.07
C LEU A 10 7.02 -14.23 2.83
N SER A 11 6.18 -14.99 2.13
CA SER A 11 5.06 -15.75 2.70
C SER A 11 5.48 -16.82 3.71
N LYS A 12 6.70 -17.36 3.61
CA LYS A 12 7.26 -18.33 4.57
C LYS A 12 7.82 -17.68 5.84
N SER A 13 7.90 -16.35 5.91
CA SER A 13 8.35 -15.68 7.14
C SER A 13 7.35 -15.90 8.27
N LYS A 14 7.86 -16.18 9.48
CA LYS A 14 7.05 -16.33 10.71
C LYS A 14 6.26 -15.06 11.07
N SER A 15 6.61 -13.92 10.47
CA SER A 15 5.93 -12.65 10.68
C SER A 15 4.75 -12.41 9.74
N VAL A 16 4.44 -13.34 8.83
CA VAL A 16 3.29 -13.22 7.93
C VAL A 16 2.03 -13.71 8.62
N LEU A 17 1.04 -12.85 8.64
CA LEU A 17 -0.30 -13.15 9.13
C LEU A 17 -1.22 -13.25 7.93
N LEU A 18 -1.74 -14.44 7.67
CA LEU A 18 -2.71 -14.68 6.60
C LEU A 18 -4.12 -14.37 7.12
N ASP A 19 -4.81 -13.44 6.45
CA ASP A 19 -6.19 -13.05 6.74
C ASP A 19 -6.52 -12.89 8.24
N PRO A 20 -5.76 -12.07 9.00
CA PRO A 20 -5.98 -11.92 10.43
C PRO A 20 -7.38 -11.40 10.72
N THR A 21 -7.98 -11.91 11.81
CA THR A 21 -9.30 -11.44 12.23
C THR A 21 -9.28 -9.95 12.58
N ARG A 22 -10.41 -9.26 12.39
CA ARG A 22 -10.58 -7.86 12.82
C ARG A 22 -10.16 -7.62 14.27
N ARG A 23 -10.51 -8.52 15.19
CA ARG A 23 -10.16 -8.41 16.61
C ARG A 23 -8.64 -8.41 16.83
N PHE A 24 -7.95 -9.35 16.19
CA PHE A 24 -6.50 -9.41 16.23
C PHE A 24 -5.86 -8.12 15.70
N LEU A 25 -6.35 -7.59 14.57
CA LEU A 25 -5.84 -6.33 14.00
C LEU A 25 -6.03 -5.12 14.95
N ILE A 26 -7.17 -5.04 15.65
CA ILE A 26 -7.44 -4.00 16.65
C ILE A 26 -6.45 -4.11 17.82
N GLU A 27 -6.27 -5.32 18.35
CA GLU A 27 -5.35 -5.58 19.48
C GLU A 27 -3.91 -5.22 19.11
N GLU A 28 -3.43 -5.60 17.92
CA GLU A 28 -2.08 -5.28 17.46
C GLU A 28 -1.88 -3.78 17.22
N ALA A 29 -2.84 -3.07 16.61
CA ALA A 29 -2.73 -1.64 16.36
C ALA A 29 -2.59 -0.84 17.67
N LEU A 30 -3.33 -1.24 18.71
CA LEU A 30 -3.23 -0.66 20.05
C LEU A 30 -1.91 -1.02 20.72
N ALA A 31 -1.50 -2.29 20.67
CA ALA A 31 -0.24 -2.76 21.26
C ALA A 31 0.99 -2.06 20.65
N ARG A 32 0.95 -1.77 19.35
CA ARG A 32 2.00 -1.08 18.59
C ARG A 32 1.93 0.45 18.69
N ARG A 33 0.89 1.00 19.32
CA ARG A 33 0.63 2.45 19.42
C ARG A 33 0.48 3.13 18.06
N GLU A 34 -0.12 2.43 17.10
CA GLU A 34 -0.49 2.97 15.79
C GLU A 34 -1.90 3.58 15.80
N ALA A 35 -2.66 3.32 16.86
CA ALA A 35 -3.97 3.88 17.12
C ALA A 35 -4.19 4.11 18.63
N ILE A 36 -5.21 4.90 18.96
CA ILE A 36 -5.75 5.06 20.31
C ILE A 36 -7.24 4.74 20.27
N ASP A 37 -7.74 4.06 21.31
CA ASP A 37 -9.16 3.80 21.47
C ASP A 37 -9.90 5.06 21.98
N LEU A 38 -11.03 5.35 21.36
CA LEU A 38 -11.95 6.38 21.82
C LEU A 38 -13.03 5.77 22.71
N SER A 39 -13.66 6.58 23.55
CA SER A 39 -14.78 6.15 24.41
C SER A 39 -15.96 5.54 23.66
N THR A 40 -16.06 5.79 22.35
CA THR A 40 -17.06 5.21 21.44
C THR A 40 -16.69 3.81 20.93
N GLY A 41 -15.48 3.31 21.24
CA GLY A 41 -14.93 2.08 20.68
C GLY A 41 -14.35 2.23 19.27
N ALA A 42 -14.33 3.43 18.71
CA ALA A 42 -13.62 3.73 17.47
C ALA A 42 -12.10 3.83 17.71
N LEU A 43 -11.31 3.50 16.70
CA LEU A 43 -9.86 3.72 16.71
C LEU A 43 -9.55 5.08 16.06
N ALA A 44 -8.91 5.95 16.82
CA ALA A 44 -8.30 7.16 16.30
C ALA A 44 -6.89 6.84 15.81
N THR A 45 -6.64 7.12 14.53
CA THR A 45 -5.31 7.03 13.91
C THR A 45 -4.86 8.40 13.44
N TRP A 46 -3.59 8.51 13.06
CA TRP A 46 -3.02 9.71 12.48
C TRP A 46 -2.13 9.33 11.31
N THR A 47 -2.16 10.13 10.26
CA THR A 47 -1.15 10.08 9.21
C THR A 47 -0.07 11.11 9.52
N ARG A 48 1.09 11.01 8.87
CA ARG A 48 2.13 12.03 9.06
C ARG A 48 1.65 13.39 8.52
N PRO A 49 2.09 14.53 9.08
CA PRO A 49 1.62 15.85 8.67
C PRO A 49 1.81 16.15 7.18
N GLU A 50 2.80 15.51 6.54
CA GLU A 50 3.11 15.69 5.13
C GLU A 50 2.07 15.04 4.20
N SER A 51 1.20 14.16 4.72
CA SER A 51 0.20 13.45 3.92
C SER A 51 -1.05 13.18 4.75
N THR A 52 -1.99 14.13 4.74
CA THR A 52 -3.34 13.98 5.32
C THR A 52 -4.41 13.74 4.25
N GLY A 53 -4.00 13.49 3.01
CA GLY A 53 -4.87 13.32 1.86
C GLY A 53 -4.15 12.59 0.73
N ARG A 54 -4.75 12.57 -0.46
CA ARG A 54 -4.09 11.99 -1.64
C ARG A 54 -2.88 12.83 -2.04
N SER A 55 -1.89 12.17 -2.62
CA SER A 55 -0.77 12.79 -3.33
C SER A 55 -0.86 12.47 -4.82
N PRO A 56 -1.67 13.20 -5.61
CA PRO A 56 -1.89 12.86 -7.02
C PRO A 56 -0.61 12.85 -7.86
N LEU A 57 0.34 13.74 -7.52
CA LEU A 57 1.61 13.87 -8.24
C LEU A 57 2.61 12.72 -7.95
N ASP A 58 2.36 11.94 -6.90
CA ASP A 58 3.17 10.77 -6.53
C ASP A 58 2.51 9.45 -6.98
N THR A 59 1.39 9.53 -7.71
CA THR A 59 0.71 8.36 -8.27
C THR A 59 1.20 8.11 -9.68
N LEU A 60 2.06 7.09 -9.84
CA LEU A 60 2.70 6.76 -11.11
C LEU A 60 2.06 5.53 -11.76
N THR A 61 2.05 5.49 -13.08
CA THR A 61 1.63 4.34 -13.89
C THR A 61 2.79 3.85 -14.73
N VAL A 62 3.19 2.59 -14.54
CA VAL A 62 4.29 2.01 -15.31
C VAL A 62 3.88 1.89 -16.77
N ARG A 63 4.68 2.48 -17.66
CA ARG A 63 4.43 2.47 -19.10
C ARG A 63 4.95 1.19 -19.73
N ARG A 64 4.15 0.12 -19.64
CA ARG A 64 4.43 -1.18 -20.27
C ARG A 64 3.89 -1.25 -21.69
N LYS A 65 4.63 -1.90 -22.59
CA LYS A 65 4.23 -2.05 -24.01
C LYS A 65 2.88 -2.76 -24.18
N GLU A 66 2.56 -3.71 -23.29
CA GLU A 66 1.34 -4.51 -23.36
C GLU A 66 0.08 -3.68 -23.05
N SER A 67 0.19 -2.68 -22.15
CA SER A 67 -0.94 -1.90 -21.65
C SER A 67 -0.97 -0.46 -22.15
N GLU A 68 0.12 0.11 -22.69
CA GLU A 68 0.22 1.55 -22.96
C GLU A 68 -0.86 2.08 -23.91
N LYS A 69 -1.33 1.25 -24.85
CA LYS A 69 -2.39 1.62 -25.80
C LYS A 69 -3.79 1.77 -25.16
N ASN A 70 -3.98 1.24 -23.95
CA ASN A 70 -5.25 1.22 -23.24
C ASN A 70 -5.32 2.30 -22.14
N ILE A 71 -4.26 3.08 -21.96
CA ILE A 71 -4.14 4.08 -20.89
C ILE A 71 -4.30 5.47 -21.51
N ASP A 72 -5.12 6.28 -20.87
CA ASP A 72 -5.27 7.70 -21.20
C ASP A 72 -4.10 8.50 -20.60
N TRP A 73 -3.05 8.71 -21.40
CA TRP A 73 -1.86 9.43 -20.97
C TRP A 73 -2.02 10.95 -20.89
N ASP A 74 -3.12 11.49 -21.42
CA ASP A 74 -3.43 12.92 -21.34
C ASP A 74 -4.11 13.26 -19.99
N SER A 75 -4.57 12.25 -19.25
CA SER A 75 -5.10 12.42 -17.90
C SER A 75 -4.00 12.89 -16.93
N PRO A 76 -4.25 13.94 -16.12
CA PRO A 76 -3.27 14.46 -15.17
C PRO A 76 -2.91 13.47 -14.04
N ASN A 77 -3.67 12.38 -13.89
CA ASN A 77 -3.42 11.36 -12.88
C ASN A 77 -2.64 10.14 -13.41
N ASN A 78 -2.38 10.07 -14.72
CA ASN A 78 -1.66 8.95 -15.35
C ASN A 78 -0.22 9.37 -15.66
N ILE A 79 0.55 9.66 -14.62
CA ILE A 79 1.94 10.09 -14.74
C ILE A 79 2.80 8.86 -15.10
N PRO A 80 3.49 8.85 -16.26
CA PRO A 80 4.25 7.68 -16.69
C PRO A 80 5.55 7.53 -15.89
N VAL A 81 5.86 6.29 -15.51
CA VAL A 81 7.19 5.87 -15.07
C VAL A 81 7.65 4.72 -15.97
N ASP A 82 8.93 4.70 -16.33
CA ASP A 82 9.49 3.63 -17.15
C ASP A 82 9.67 2.33 -16.33
N GLU A 83 9.78 1.21 -17.05
CA GLU A 83 9.91 -0.12 -16.44
C GLU A 83 11.21 -0.28 -15.65
N GLU A 84 12.32 0.33 -16.10
CA GLU A 84 13.62 0.26 -15.43
C GLU A 84 13.62 1.02 -14.10
N THR A 85 12.97 2.18 -14.03
CA THR A 85 12.81 2.94 -12.78
C THR A 85 11.88 2.24 -11.78
N PHE A 86 10.95 1.40 -12.25
CA PHE A 86 10.00 0.69 -11.40
C PHE A 86 10.54 -0.62 -10.80
N ASP A 87 11.25 -1.42 -11.59
CA ASP A 87 11.74 -2.77 -11.25
C ASP A 87 12.93 -2.78 -10.27
#